data_AF-A0A397JNN7-F1
#
_entry.id   AF-A0A397JNN7-F1
#
_cell.length_a   1.000
_cell.length_b   1.000
_cell.length_c   1.000
_cell.angle_alpha   90.00
_cell.angle_beta   90.00
_cell.angle_gamma   90.00
#
_symmetry.space_group_name_H-M   'P 1'
#
loop_
_entity.id
_entity.type
_entity.pdbx_description
1 polymer ?
#
loop_
_entity_poly.entity_id
_entity_poly.type
_entity_poly.pdbx_seq_one_letter_code
_entity_poly.pdbx_strand_id
1 'polypeptide(L)'
;MSRVAEKINEFKINYFNLNHNLIITFARVFTNCATSVAYYRIFHSLFDLILQLTGSSPQFKHIHGNEWGCIIADLDYAQAKELGMILNEIDKGL
;
A
#
# COMPACT_ATOMS: atom_id res chain seq x y z
N MET A 1 25.58 -5.72 11.73
CA MET A 1 24.27 -6.16 11.22
C MET A 1 24.44 -7.58 10.70
N SER A 2 24.13 -8.61 11.49
CA SER A 2 24.20 -10.00 11.00
C SER A 2 22.93 -10.28 10.19
N ARG A 3 23.10 -10.85 8.99
CA ARG A 3 21.98 -11.24 8.13
C ARG A 3 21.63 -12.68 8.49
N VAL A 4 20.42 -12.88 9.02
CA VAL A 4 19.84 -14.23 9.08
C VAL A 4 19.45 -14.60 7.64
N ALA A 5 19.88 -15.78 7.19
CA ALA A 5 19.73 -16.27 5.81
C ALA A 5 18.29 -16.74 5.50
N GLU A 6 17.28 -15.95 5.88
CA GLU A 6 15.88 -16.21 5.52
C GLU A 6 15.52 -15.50 4.20
N LYS A 7 14.52 -16.05 3.49
CA LYS A 7 14.00 -15.44 2.26
C LYS A 7 13.35 -14.09 2.60
N ILE A 8 13.98 -13.00 2.17
CA ILE A 8 13.45 -11.64 2.33
C ILE A 8 12.51 -11.35 1.16
N ASN A 9 11.28 -10.94 1.48
CA ASN A 9 10.33 -10.40 0.53
C ASN A 9 10.46 -8.87 0.46
N GLU A 10 10.27 -8.33 -0.73
CA GLU A 10 10.28 -6.89 -0.99
C GLU A 10 8.90 -6.48 -1.48
N PHE A 11 8.28 -5.53 -0.79
CA PHE A 11 7.01 -4.92 -1.17
C PHE A 11 7.27 -3.46 -1.57
N LYS A 12 6.70 -3.01 -2.70
CA LYS A 12 6.90 -1.67 -3.23
C LYS A 12 5.56 -0.99 -3.47
N ILE A 13 5.49 0.28 -3.12
CA ILE A 13 4.41 1.17 -3.54
C ILE A 13 4.97 2.11 -4.58
N ASN A 14 4.44 1.98 -5.78
CA ASN A 14 4.91 2.68 -6.96
C ASN A 14 3.80 3.51 -7.56
N TYR A 15 4.16 4.68 -8.06
CA TYR A 15 3.34 5.50 -8.93
C TYR A 15 3.91 5.49 -10.33
N PHE A 16 3.06 5.21 -11.31
CA PHE A 16 3.42 5.26 -12.70
C PHE A 16 2.97 6.58 -13.31
N ASN A 17 3.93 7.41 -13.72
CA ASN A 17 3.66 8.66 -14.41
C ASN A 17 3.57 8.41 -15.92
N LEU A 18 2.36 8.44 -16.46
CA LEU A 18 2.10 8.23 -17.89
C LEU A 18 2.76 9.29 -18.79
N ASN A 19 2.85 10.54 -18.34
CA ASN A 19 3.37 11.65 -19.14
C ASN A 19 4.88 11.53 -19.37
N HIS A 20 5.59 10.99 -18.38
CA HIS A 20 7.05 10.84 -18.41
C HIS A 20 7.52 9.38 -18.56
N ASN A 21 6.58 8.43 -18.67
CA ASN A 21 6.85 6.99 -18.73
C ASN A 21 7.81 6.51 -17.63
N LEU A 22 7.63 7.01 -16.39
CA LEU A 22 8.53 6.78 -15.26
C LEU A 22 7.79 6.13 -14.08
N ILE A 23 8.46 5.19 -13.41
CA ILE A 23 8.03 4.64 -12.13
C ILE A 23 8.71 5.40 -10.99
N ILE A 24 7.91 5.96 -10.09
CA ILE A 24 8.36 6.60 -8.85
C ILE A 24 7.98 5.68 -7.69
N THR A 25 8.96 5.22 -6.91
CA THR A 25 8.71 4.43 -5.70
C THR A 25 8.55 5.35 -4.50
N PHE A 26 7.37 5.37 -3.89
CA PHE A 26 7.13 6.14 -2.67
C PHE A 26 7.60 5.41 -1.41
N ALA A 27 7.38 4.10 -1.36
CA ALA A 27 7.76 3.29 -0.22
C ALA A 27 8.21 1.90 -0.66
N ARG A 28 9.14 1.35 0.13
CA ARG A 28 9.70 0.03 -0.07
C ARG A 28 9.87 -0.64 1.29
N VAL A 29 9.24 -1.80 1.45
CA VAL A 29 9.22 -2.56 2.70
C VAL A 29 9.95 -3.88 2.45
N PHE A 30 10.94 -4.16 3.28
CA PHE A 30 11.62 -5.45 3.30
C PHE A 30 11.13 -6.24 4.50
N THR A 31 10.59 -7.43 4.25
CA THR A 31 9.97 -8.26 5.29
C THR A 31 10.28 -9.73 5.04
N ASN A 32 10.61 -10.49 6.08
CA ASN A 32 10.63 -11.96 6.01
C ASN A 32 9.24 -12.57 6.27
N CYS A 33 8.23 -11.75 6.56
CA CYS A 33 6.85 -12.15 6.78
C CYS A 33 5.94 -11.74 5.61
N ALA A 34 5.34 -12.72 4.94
CA ALA A 34 4.31 -12.55 3.91
C ALA A 34 3.00 -13.20 4.38
N THR A 35 2.44 -12.66 5.46
CA THR A 35 1.16 -13.11 6.03
C THR A 35 0.13 -12.00 5.90
N SER A 36 -1.16 -12.35 5.95
CA SER A 36 -2.26 -11.38 6.04
C SER A 36 -2.00 -10.30 7.10
N VAL A 37 -1.64 -10.70 8.32
CA VAL A 37 -1.38 -9.75 9.41
C VAL A 37 -0.22 -8.81 9.09
N ALA A 38 0.82 -9.29 8.39
CA ALA A 38 1.93 -8.44 7.97
C ALA A 38 1.48 -7.43 6.91
N TYR A 39 0.72 -7.86 5.89
CA TYR A 39 0.19 -6.97 4.86
C TYR A 39 -0.74 -5.92 5.44
N TYR A 40 -1.68 -6.31 6.32
CA TYR A 40 -2.56 -5.38 7.02
C TYR A 40 -1.77 -4.29 7.74
N ARG A 41 -0.77 -4.67 8.55
CA ARG A 41 0.07 -3.71 9.28
C ARG A 41 0.85 -2.78 8.35
N ILE A 42 1.36 -3.30 7.23
CA ILE A 42 2.08 -2.51 6.23
C ILE A 42 1.15 -1.48 5.60
N PHE A 43 -0.04 -1.89 5.16
CA PHE A 43 -0.99 -0.97 4.54
C PHE A 43 -1.53 0.07 5.53
N HIS A 44 -1.88 -0.35 6.75
CA HIS A 44 -2.31 0.57 7.80
C HIS A 44 -1.25 1.64 8.08
N SER A 45 0.01 1.21 8.30
CA SER A 45 1.11 2.15 8.55
C SER A 45 1.35 3.10 7.38
N LEU A 46 1.18 2.63 6.14
CA LEU A 46 1.30 3.46 4.95
C LEU A 46 0.21 4.53 4.88
N PHE A 47 -1.05 4.14 5.07
CA PHE A 47 -2.17 5.05 4.94
C PHE A 47 -2.24 6.06 6.09
N ASP A 48 -1.86 5.65 7.29
CA ASP A 48 -1.64 6.56 8.42
C ASP A 48 -0.55 7.59 8.09
N LEU A 49 0.57 7.16 7.52
CA LEU A 49 1.66 8.06 7.13
C LEU A 49 1.19 9.05 6.07
N ILE A 50 0.42 8.60 5.08
CA ILE A 50 -0.16 9.49 4.06
C ILE A 50 -1.05 10.53 4.73
N LEU A 51 -1.98 10.11 5.60
CA LEU A 51 -2.86 11.01 6.34
C LEU A 51 -2.06 12.04 7.17
N GLN A 52 -1.00 11.61 7.86
CA GLN A 52 -0.15 12.50 8.64
C GLN A 52 0.60 13.53 7.77
N LEU A 53 1.05 13.13 6.58
CA LEU A 53 1.82 13.99 5.69
C LEU A 53 0.96 14.95 4.86
N THR A 54 -0.24 14.55 4.47
CA THR A 54 -1.11 15.32 3.57
C THR A 54 -2.27 16.00 4.28
N GLY A 55 -2.62 15.56 5.50
CA GLY A 55 -3.83 15.97 6.22
C GLY A 55 -5.11 15.33 5.68
N SER A 56 -5.02 14.49 4.64
CA SER A 56 -6.17 13.87 3.98
C SER A 56 -5.98 12.36 3.90
N SER A 57 -7.03 11.61 4.21
CA SER A 57 -7.02 10.16 3.99
C SER A 57 -6.92 9.86 2.50
N PRO A 58 -6.39 8.69 2.11
CA PRO A 58 -6.46 8.24 0.72
C PRO A 58 -7.91 8.23 0.23
N GLN A 59 -8.13 8.79 -0.95
CA GLN A 59 -9.45 8.90 -1.57
C GLN A 59 -9.39 8.28 -2.97
N PHE A 60 -10.48 7.63 -3.36
CA PHE A 60 -10.58 6.93 -4.64
C PHE A 60 -11.55 7.61 -5.58
N LYS A 61 -11.13 7.79 -6.84
CA LYS A 61 -11.91 8.46 -7.88
C LYS A 61 -13.28 7.81 -8.10
N HIS A 62 -13.38 6.48 -8.01
CA HIS A 62 -14.64 5.77 -8.25
C HIS A 62 -15.66 5.91 -7.10
N ILE A 63 -15.22 6.32 -5.90
CA ILE A 63 -16.09 6.54 -4.73
C ILE A 63 -16.33 8.03 -4.51
N HIS A 64 -15.26 8.84 -4.59
CA HIS A 64 -15.23 10.24 -4.17
C HIS A 64 -15.21 11.24 -5.35
N GLY A 65 -15.22 10.77 -6.59
CA GLY A 65 -15.31 11.59 -7.81
C GLY A 65 -14.00 12.26 -8.27
N ASN A 66 -13.08 12.54 -7.34
CA ASN A 66 -11.71 12.98 -7.59
C ASN A 66 -10.72 12.06 -6.85
N GLU A 67 -9.41 12.19 -7.09
CA GLU A 67 -8.32 11.44 -6.43
C GLU A 67 -7.88 10.13 -7.14
N TRP A 68 -7.41 9.12 -6.39
CA TRP A 68 -6.65 7.99 -6.93
C TRP A 68 -7.52 7.13 -7.87
N GLY A 69 -7.04 6.92 -9.10
CA GLY A 69 -7.80 6.20 -10.13
C GLY A 69 -7.89 4.69 -9.91
N CYS A 70 -6.78 4.05 -9.55
CA CYS A 70 -6.73 2.63 -9.21
C CYS A 70 -5.50 2.32 -8.34
N ILE A 71 -5.58 1.26 -7.53
CA ILE A 71 -4.43 0.62 -6.89
C ILE A 71 -4.28 -0.74 -7.56
N ILE A 72 -3.06 -1.05 -8.00
CA ILE A 72 -2.71 -2.35 -8.55
C ILE A 72 -1.88 -3.07 -7.50
N ALA A 73 -2.35 -4.24 -7.07
CA ALA A 73 -1.62 -5.14 -6.18
C ALA A 73 -1.10 -6.34 -6.97
N ASP A 74 -0.10 -7.03 -6.41
CA ASP A 74 0.36 -8.29 -6.99
C ASP A 74 -0.72 -9.37 -6.85
N LEU A 75 -0.60 -10.45 -7.61
CA LEU A 75 -1.52 -11.60 -7.61
C LEU A 75 -1.44 -12.47 -6.33
N ASP A 76 -1.03 -11.89 -5.20
CA ASP A 76 -1.06 -12.54 -3.90
C ASP A 76 -2.42 -12.34 -3.22
N TYR A 77 -3.11 -13.44 -2.93
CA TYR A 77 -4.46 -13.40 -2.37
C TYR A 77 -4.51 -12.73 -1.00
N ALA A 78 -3.50 -12.96 -0.14
CA ALA A 78 -3.47 -12.34 1.19
C ALA A 78 -3.29 -10.82 1.05
N GLN A 79 -2.37 -10.37 0.21
CA GLN A 79 -2.18 -8.96 -0.08
C GLN A 79 -3.47 -8.30 -0.60
N ALA A 80 -4.14 -8.91 -1.59
CA ALA A 80 -5.36 -8.37 -2.16
C ALA A 80 -6.50 -8.28 -1.13
N LYS A 81 -6.67 -9.32 -0.30
CA LYS A 81 -7.70 -9.35 0.76
C LYS A 81 -7.46 -8.26 1.80
N GLU A 82 -6.25 -8.15 2.32
CA GLU A 82 -5.94 -7.18 3.39
C GLU A 82 -5.95 -5.75 2.87
N LEU A 83 -5.56 -5.52 1.61
CA LEU A 83 -5.77 -4.25 0.93
C LEU A 83 -7.27 -3.92 0.89
N GLY A 84 -8.14 -4.85 0.49
CA GLY A 84 -9.58 -4.62 0.50
C GLY A 84 -10.14 -4.26 1.88
N MET A 85 -9.66 -4.92 2.94
CA MET A 85 -10.10 -4.66 4.31
C MET A 85 -9.74 -3.25 4.78
N ILE A 86 -8.48 -2.85 4.65
CA ILE A 86 -8.02 -1.53 5.12
C ILE A 86 -8.64 -0.38 4.32
N LEU A 87 -8.89 -0.58 3.01
CA LEU A 87 -9.56 0.42 2.20
C LEU A 87 -11.01 0.65 2.66
N ASN A 88 -11.70 -0.41 3.06
CA ASN A 88 -13.04 -0.32 3.63
C ASN A 88 -13.07 0.30 5.04
N GLU A 89 -12.01 0.14 5.85
CA GLU A 89 -11.85 0.84 7.13
C GLU A 89 -11.65 2.35 6.91
N ILE A 90 -10.74 2.73 6.00
CA ILE A 90 -10.45 4.14 5.68
C ILE A 90 -11.69 4.85 5.13
N ASP A 91 -12.45 4.20 4.24
CA ASP A 91 -13.67 4.75 3.66
C ASP A 91 -14.76 5.03 4.71
N LYS A 92 -14.86 4.18 5.73
CA LYS A 92 -15.84 4.33 6.82
C LYS A 92 -15.44 5.38 7.86
N GLY A 93 -14.23 5.95 7.76
CA GLY A 93 -13.71 6.93 8.71
C GLY A 93 -13.09 6.29 9.96
N LEU A 94 -12.44 5.13 9.79
CA LEU A 94 -11.97 4.14 10.80
C LEU A 94 -13.09 3.22 11.31
#